data_AF-A0A0H5CVN6-F1
#
_entry.id   AF-A0A0H5CVN6-F1
#
_cell.length_a   1.000
_cell.length_b   1.000
_cell.length_c   1.000
_cell.angle_alpha   90.00
_cell.angle_beta   90.00
_cell.angle_gamma   90.00
#
_symmetry.space_group_name_H-M   'P 1'
#
loop_
_entity.id
_entity.type
_entity.pdbx_description
1 polymer ?
#
loop_
_entity_poly.entity_id
_entity_poly.type
_entity_poly.pdbx_seq_one_letter_code
_entity_poly.pdbx_strand_id
1 'polypeptide(L)'
;MENSGTTAFRPSQLLIAATSDGVAMRQVVDATQGYTGVVGDSEVDPGGKVRFSVAFAVRPEPTPVQVSAQPDPATPAMVMVFDGVA
;
A
#
# COMPACT_ATOMS: atom_id res chain seq x y z
N MET A 1 -4.06 8.04 2.45
CA MET A 1 -4.74 7.26 3.50
C MET A 1 -5.13 8.21 4.62
N GLU A 2 -6.25 7.95 5.27
CA GLU A 2 -6.75 8.69 6.43
C GLU A 2 -6.93 7.70 7.59
N ASN A 3 -6.49 8.08 8.80
CA ASN A 3 -6.72 7.28 9.99
C ASN A 3 -8.16 7.51 10.48
N SER A 4 -9.10 6.68 10.04
CA SER A 4 -10.50 6.72 10.48
C SER A 4 -10.75 5.98 11.81
N GLY A 5 -9.70 5.49 12.47
CA GLY A 5 -9.78 4.81 13.76
C GLY A 5 -9.85 5.78 14.95
N THR A 6 -9.85 5.22 16.16
CA THR A 6 -9.88 5.99 17.43
C THR A 6 -8.53 6.08 18.12
N THR A 7 -7.50 5.40 17.60
CA THR A 7 -6.13 5.39 18.13
C THR A 7 -5.15 5.92 17.09
N ALA A 8 -4.01 6.41 17.54
CA ALA A 8 -2.91 6.77 16.64
C ALA A 8 -2.48 5.55 15.81
N PHE A 9 -2.16 5.79 14.54
CA PHE A 9 -1.79 4.76 13.58
C PHE A 9 -0.35 4.97 13.12
N ARG A 10 0.49 3.93 13.14
CA ARG A 10 1.85 4.02 12.60
C ARG A 10 1.87 3.54 11.15
N PRO A 11 2.18 4.40 10.16
CA PRO A 11 2.19 4.01 8.75
C PRO A 11 3.07 2.80 8.42
N SER A 12 4.17 2.59 9.16
CA SER A 12 5.05 1.42 8.99
C SER A 12 4.37 0.08 9.29
N GLN A 13 3.18 0.07 9.89
CA GLN A 13 2.38 -1.15 10.13
C GLN A 13 1.48 -1.50 8.93
N LEU A 14 1.26 -0.55 8.02
CA LEU A 14 0.46 -0.77 6.83
C LEU A 14 1.22 -1.67 5.86
N LEU A 15 0.66 -2.83 5.58
CA LEU A 15 1.12 -3.69 4.50
C LEU A 15 0.36 -3.33 3.22
N ILE A 16 1.08 -3.15 2.12
CA ILE A 16 0.48 -3.00 0.79
C ILE A 16 1.06 -4.09 -0.10
N ALA A 17 0.17 -4.82 -0.76
CA ALA A 17 0.53 -5.86 -1.70
C ALA A 17 -0.23 -5.65 -3.01
N ALA A 18 0.39 -6.02 -4.12
CA ALA A 18 -0.28 -6.10 -5.40
C ALA A 18 -0.23 -7.54 -5.92
N THR A 19 -1.29 -7.95 -6.60
CA THR A 19 -1.38 -9.24 -7.29
C THR A 19 -1.84 -9.07 -8.74
N SER A 20 -1.41 -9.98 -9.60
CA SER A 20 -1.92 -10.18 -10.96
C SER A 20 -2.29 -11.65 -11.09
N ASP A 21 -3.53 -11.95 -11.46
CA ASP A 21 -4.03 -13.33 -11.58
C ASP A 21 -3.76 -14.18 -10.32
N GLY A 22 -3.84 -13.56 -9.14
CA GLY A 22 -3.55 -14.20 -7.85
C GLY A 22 -2.05 -14.35 -7.51
N VAL A 23 -1.14 -13.95 -8.40
CA VAL A 23 0.32 -14.01 -8.17
C VAL A 23 0.81 -12.68 -7.62
N ALA A 24 1.59 -12.73 -6.54
CA ALA A 24 2.18 -11.54 -5.92
C ALA A 24 3.14 -10.81 -6.87
N MET A 25 2.95 -9.50 -7.01
CA MET A 25 3.81 -8.63 -7.81
C MET A 25 4.96 -8.08 -6.96
N ARG A 26 6.13 -7.90 -7.59
CA ARG A 26 7.30 -7.33 -6.93
C ARG A 26 7.13 -5.81 -6.78
N GLN A 27 7.14 -5.33 -5.55
CA GLN A 27 7.23 -3.91 -5.27
C GLN A 27 8.60 -3.37 -5.71
N VAL A 28 8.60 -2.23 -6.39
CA VAL A 28 9.80 -1.49 -6.76
C VAL A 28 10.01 -0.39 -5.74
N VAL A 29 11.21 -0.36 -5.15
CA VAL A 29 11.64 0.70 -4.24
C VAL A 29 12.70 1.53 -4.94
N ASP A 30 12.39 2.79 -5.21
CA ASP A 30 13.29 3.76 -5.82
C ASP A 30 13.07 5.13 -5.16
N ALA A 31 13.96 5.48 -4.23
CA ALA A 31 13.91 6.74 -3.52
C ALA A 31 14.14 7.97 -4.43
N THR A 32 14.84 7.79 -5.54
CA THR A 32 15.12 8.87 -6.50
C THR A 32 13.84 9.31 -7.21
N GLN A 33 12.93 8.37 -7.45
CA GLN A 33 11.62 8.60 -8.05
C GLN A 33 10.51 8.77 -6.99
N GLY A 34 10.85 8.77 -5.70
CA GLY A 34 9.88 8.89 -4.61
C GLY A 34 9.06 7.63 -4.34
N TYR A 35 9.43 6.47 -4.91
CA TYR A 35 8.83 5.17 -4.61
C TYR A 35 9.53 4.53 -3.42
N THR A 36 9.40 5.12 -2.24
CA THR A 36 10.04 4.61 -1.02
C THR A 36 9.25 3.49 -0.35
N GLY A 37 8.05 3.17 -0.87
CA GLY A 37 7.11 2.27 -0.21
C GLY A 37 6.33 2.96 0.89
N VAL A 38 5.75 2.18 1.80
CA VAL A 38 5.09 2.75 2.97
C VAL A 38 6.13 3.08 4.03
N VAL A 39 6.46 4.36 4.12
CA VAL A 39 7.35 4.92 5.13
C VAL A 39 6.63 6.06 5.83
N GLY A 40 6.80 6.12 7.15
CA GLY A 40 6.31 7.19 7.99
C GLY A 40 7.07 7.19 9.30
N ASP A 41 7.79 8.28 9.56
CA ASP A 41 8.62 8.44 10.76
C ASP A 41 7.80 8.80 12.00
N SER A 42 6.52 9.09 11.82
CA SER A 42 5.61 9.57 12.87
C SER A 42 4.27 8.87 12.81
N GLU A 43 3.63 8.77 13.97
CA GLU A 43 2.27 8.30 14.09
C GLU A 43 1.29 9.32 13.52
N VAL A 44 0.16 8.81 13.03
CA VAL A 44 -0.94 9.59 12.46
C VAL A 44 -2.09 9.52 13.45
N ASP A 45 -2.40 10.64 14.10
CA ASP A 45 -3.53 10.74 15.02
C ASP A 45 -4.88 10.44 14.33
N PRO A 46 -5.94 10.11 15.08
CA PRO A 46 -7.30 9.98 14.56
C PRO A 46 -7.71 11.20 13.70
N GLY A 47 -8.24 10.94 12.50
CA GLY A 47 -8.57 11.95 11.49
C GLY A 47 -7.38 12.50 10.71
N GLY A 48 -6.16 12.14 11.08
CA GLY A 48 -4.94 12.51 10.38
C GLY A 48 -4.82 11.84 9.01
N LYS A 49 -4.07 12.48 8.10
CA LYS A 49 -3.88 12.03 6.73
C LYS A 49 -2.41 11.89 6.40
N VAL A 50 -2.09 10.81 5.69
CA VAL A 50 -0.73 10.57 5.15
C VAL A 50 -0.81 10.16 3.70
N ARG A 51 0.19 10.57 2.92
CA ARG A 51 0.35 10.21 1.52
C ARG A 51 1.73 9.60 1.32
N PHE A 52 1.76 8.48 0.62
CA PHE A 52 2.97 7.79 0.18
C PHE A 52 2.72 7.26 -1.23
N SER A 53 3.81 6.91 -1.92
CA SER A 53 3.78 6.36 -3.28
C SER A 53 4.36 4.95 -3.28
N VAL A 54 3.69 4.04 -3.97
CA VAL A 54 4.15 2.66 -4.20
C VAL A 54 4.22 2.39 -5.70
N ALA A 55 5.14 1.53 -6.10
CA ALA A 55 5.27 1.08 -7.48
C ALA A 55 5.44 -0.44 -7.51
N PHE A 56 4.91 -1.08 -8.54
CA PHE A 56 5.00 -2.52 -8.75
C PHE A 56 5.51 -2.81 -10.15
N ALA A 57 6.38 -3.81 -10.28
CA ALA A 57 6.86 -4.25 -11.57
C ALA A 57 5.74 -4.98 -12.32
N VAL A 58 5.42 -4.51 -13.53
CA VAL A 58 4.44 -5.11 -14.44
C VAL A 58 5.15 -5.74 -15.64
N ARG A 59 4.43 -6.62 -16.35
CA ARG A 59 4.88 -7.09 -17.66
C ARG A 59 4.67 -5.98 -18.71
N PRO A 60 5.37 -6.02 -19.85
CA PRO A 60 5.15 -5.07 -20.95
C PRO A 60 3.75 -5.16 -21.57
N GLU A 61 3.11 -6.33 -21.50
CA GLU A 61 1.74 -6.53 -21.95
C GLU A 61 0.72 -6.06 -20.89
N PRO A 62 -0.50 -5.65 -21.32
CA PRO A 62 -1.56 -5.25 -20.41
C PRO A 62 -1.77 -6.29 -19.31
N THR A 63 -1.56 -5.88 -18.06
CA THR A 63 -1.55 -6.78 -16.91
C THR A 63 -2.66 -6.37 -15.95
N PRO A 64 -3.59 -7.27 -15.58
CA PRO A 64 -4.56 -6.98 -14.52
C PRO A 64 -3.83 -6.83 -13.18
N VAL A 65 -4.13 -5.77 -12.44
CA VAL A 65 -3.49 -5.43 -11.18
C VAL A 65 -4.54 -5.17 -10.12
N GLN A 66 -4.46 -5.92 -9.03
CA GLN A 66 -5.21 -5.70 -7.81
C GLN A 66 -4.26 -5.25 -6.72
N VAL A 67 -4.52 -4.10 -6.10
CA VAL A 67 -3.75 -3.62 -4.94
C VAL A 67 -4.62 -3.71 -3.70
N SER A 68 -4.07 -4.34 -2.68
CA SER A 68 -4.71 -4.49 -1.37
C SER A 68 -3.84 -3.89 -0.28
N ALA A 69 -4.50 -3.35 0.74
CA ALA A 69 -3.88 -2.79 1.91
C ALA A 69 -4.40 -3.51 3.17
N GLN A 70 -3.50 -3.88 4.07
CA GLN A 70 -3.84 -4.37 5.40
C GLN A 70 -3.37 -3.32 6.42
N PRO A 71 -4.31 -2.52 6.99
CA PRO A 71 -3.97 -1.46 7.92
C PRO A 71 -3.33 -1.97 9.21
N ASP A 72 -3.82 -3.09 9.74
CA ASP A 72 -3.38 -3.64 11.02
C ASP A 72 -2.80 -5.06 10.85
N PRO A 73 -1.53 -5.32 11.20
CA PRO A 73 -0.95 -6.67 11.12
C PRO A 73 -1.65 -7.68 12.04
N ALA A 74 -2.32 -7.24 13.12
CA ALA A 74 -3.09 -8.12 14.01
C ALA A 74 -4.44 -8.54 13.40
N THR A 75 -4.93 -7.81 12.39
CA THR A 75 -6.17 -8.10 11.69
C THR A 75 -5.86 -8.56 10.27
N PRO A 76 -6.03 -9.85 9.92
CA PRO A 76 -5.59 -10.40 8.63
C PRO A 76 -6.41 -9.94 7.42
N ALA A 77 -7.29 -8.95 7.57
CA ALA A 77 -8.16 -8.48 6.50
C ALA A 77 -7.39 -7.53 5.57
N MET A 78 -6.98 -8.06 4.41
CA MET A 78 -6.60 -7.22 3.27
C MET A 78 -7.85 -6.57 2.67
N VAL A 79 -7.81 -5.24 2.50
CA VAL A 79 -8.84 -4.45 1.84
C VAL A 79 -8.32 -4.07 0.46
N MET A 80 -9.06 -4.44 -0.59
CA MET A 80 -8.72 -4.03 -1.96
C MET A 80 -8.94 -2.52 -2.11
N VAL A 81 -7.89 -1.81 -2.52
CA VAL A 81 -7.88 -0.34 -2.69
C VAL A 81 -7.77 0.07 -4.15
N PHE A 82 -7.40 -0.85 -5.04
CA PHE A 82 -7.33 -0.65 -6.48
C PHE A 82 -7.56 -1.96 -7.23
N ASP A 83 -8.26 -1.89 -8.36
CA ASP A 83 -8.44 -2.98 -9.32
C ASP A 83 -8.48 -2.36 -10.74
N GLY A 84 -7.60 -2.80 -11.62
CA GLY A 84 -7.44 -2.20 -12.95
C GLY A 84 -6.44 -2.91 -13.85
N VAL A 85 -6.07 -2.27 -14.96
CA VAL A 85 -5.09 -2.78 -15.92
C VAL A 85 -3.96 -1.76 -16.04
N ALA A 86 -2.73 -2.24 -15.96
CA ALA A 86 -1.50 -1.47 -16.13
C ALA A 86 -0.87 -1.72 -17.51
#